data_AF-A0A9X9PWF2-F1
#
_entry.id   AF-A0A9X9PWF2-F1
#
_cell.length_a   1.000
_cell.length_b   1.000
_cell.length_c   1.000
_cell.angle_alpha   90.00
_cell.angle_beta   90.00
_cell.angle_gamma   90.00
#
_symmetry.space_group_name_H-M   'P 1'
#
loop_
_entity.id
_entity.type
_entity.pdbx_description
1 polymer ?
#
loop_
_entity_poly.entity_id
_entity_poly.type
_entity_poly.pdbx_seq_one_letter_code
_entity_poly.pdbx_strand_id
1 'polypeptide(L)'
;MIRDMELAVARRETISTQAKGQAKTDKTSLTRTDFHHQQTELRRKIRDIHKATEECTKAILELEETQKHVSSSLSEKQEQLSVMQSSTDELEADLDRLLALKQQNLSELVALQTRVKHLQAVKDGRYVFLFRSKQSLLHEHRRLDSRLAVVSTILDQVKNEHPEFQVALLKVSQTVASKLRPPESP
;
A
#
# COMPACT_ATOMS: atom_id res chain seq x y z
N MET A 1 -80.28 -34.93 57.25
CA MET A 1 -78.94 -34.36 57.54
C MET A 1 -77.83 -35.03 56.73
N ILE A 2 -77.49 -36.31 56.91
CA ILE A 2 -76.48 -36.99 56.06
C ILE A 2 -76.91 -37.02 54.58
N ARG A 3 -78.17 -37.39 54.32
CA ARG A 3 -78.75 -37.49 52.97
C ARG A 3 -78.78 -36.15 52.20
N ASP A 4 -78.94 -35.03 52.91
CA ASP A 4 -79.00 -33.70 52.32
C ASP A 4 -77.60 -33.20 51.94
N MET A 5 -76.59 -33.55 52.75
CA MET A 5 -75.19 -33.30 52.43
C MET A 5 -74.72 -34.10 51.22
N GLU A 6 -75.11 -35.37 51.12
CA GLU A 6 -74.82 -36.23 49.96
C GLU A 6 -75.43 -35.68 48.66
N LEU A 7 -76.68 -35.20 48.72
CA LEU A 7 -77.34 -34.56 47.58
C LEU A 7 -76.63 -33.27 47.15
N ALA A 8 -76.16 -32.46 48.09
CA ALA A 8 -75.44 -31.22 47.81
C ALA A 8 -74.07 -31.51 47.16
N VAL A 9 -73.35 -32.52 47.64
CA VAL A 9 -72.08 -32.97 47.05
C VAL A 9 -72.30 -33.50 45.63
N ALA A 10 -73.30 -34.37 45.42
CA ALA A 10 -73.64 -34.90 44.11
C ALA A 10 -74.02 -33.79 43.11
N ARG A 11 -74.78 -32.78 43.52
CA ARG A 11 -75.09 -31.61 42.68
C ARG A 11 -73.84 -30.81 42.34
N ARG A 12 -72.96 -30.56 43.31
CA ARG A 12 -71.71 -29.82 43.08
C ARG A 12 -70.79 -30.56 42.11
N GLU A 13 -70.70 -31.88 42.25
CA GLU A 13 -69.90 -32.72 41.36
C GLU A 13 -70.47 -32.71 39.94
N THR A 14 -71.80 -32.79 39.79
CA THR A 14 -72.47 -32.71 38.50
C THR A 14 -72.25 -31.35 37.81
N ILE A 15 -72.31 -30.25 38.57
CA ILE A 15 -72.02 -28.91 38.03
C ILE A 15 -70.55 -28.80 37.62
N SER A 16 -69.63 -29.34 38.43
CA SER A 16 -68.19 -29.31 38.14
C SER A 16 -67.82 -30.15 36.92
N THR A 17 -68.44 -31.33 36.74
CA THR A 17 -68.23 -32.18 35.56
C THR A 17 -68.84 -31.55 34.31
N GLN A 18 -70.01 -30.92 34.41
CA GLN A 18 -70.64 -30.21 33.29
C GLN A 18 -69.83 -28.98 32.87
N ALA A 19 -69.34 -28.17 33.82
CA ALA A 19 -68.49 -27.02 33.54
C ALA A 19 -67.15 -27.42 32.90
N LYS A 20 -66.52 -28.52 33.38
CA LYS A 20 -65.30 -29.07 32.76
C LYS A 20 -65.55 -29.67 31.38
N GLY A 21 -66.75 -30.22 31.14
CA GLY A 21 -67.18 -30.69 29.82
C GLY A 21 -67.32 -29.55 28.82
N GLN A 22 -67.98 -28.46 29.20
CA GLN A 22 -68.18 -27.28 28.34
C GLN A 22 -66.87 -26.51 28.06
N ALA A 23 -65.99 -26.38 29.05
CA ALA A 23 -64.68 -25.75 28.86
C ALA A 23 -63.74 -26.52 27.90
N LYS A 24 -64.00 -27.81 27.66
CA LYS A 24 -63.27 -28.61 26.66
C LYS A 24 -63.86 -28.46 25.25
N THR A 25 -65.14 -28.13 25.11
CA THR A 25 -65.80 -27.94 23.81
C THR A 25 -65.61 -26.53 23.23
N ASP A 26 -65.30 -25.53 24.08
CA ASP A 26 -65.10 -24.13 23.65
C ASP A 26 -63.75 -23.84 22.96
N LYS A 27 -62.92 -24.85 22.67
CA LYS A 27 -61.58 -24.63 22.11
C LYS A 27 -61.46 -24.75 20.59
N THR A 28 -62.52 -25.09 19.84
CA THR A 28 -62.35 -25.42 18.40
C THR A 28 -63.54 -25.13 17.51
N SER A 29 -64.12 -23.92 17.56
CA SER A 29 -64.89 -23.45 16.41
C SER A 29 -64.41 -22.06 16.02
N LEU A 30 -63.38 -22.02 15.16
CA LEU A 30 -63.10 -20.80 14.40
C LEU A 30 -64.38 -20.45 13.66
N THR A 31 -64.90 -19.26 13.95
CA THR A 31 -66.10 -18.77 13.29
C THR A 31 -65.73 -18.45 11.85
N ARG A 32 -66.65 -18.59 10.89
CA ARG A 32 -66.42 -18.23 9.47
C ARG A 32 -65.82 -16.83 9.32
N THR A 33 -66.15 -15.91 10.23
CA THR A 33 -65.63 -14.54 10.32
C THR A 33 -64.13 -14.50 10.67
N ASP A 34 -63.66 -15.36 11.57
CA ASP A 34 -62.25 -15.44 12.00
C ASP A 34 -61.35 -15.93 10.88
N PHE A 35 -61.80 -16.93 10.12
CA PHE A 35 -61.11 -17.39 8.91
C PHE A 35 -61.03 -16.28 7.86
N HIS A 36 -62.12 -15.52 7.67
CA HIS A 36 -62.13 -14.45 6.67
C HIS A 36 -61.22 -13.28 7.08
N HIS A 37 -61.13 -12.98 8.38
CA HIS A 37 -60.20 -12.01 8.93
C HIS A 37 -58.75 -12.47 8.75
N GLN A 38 -58.41 -13.71 9.13
CA GLN A 38 -57.07 -14.28 8.93
C GLN A 38 -56.66 -14.31 7.45
N GLN A 39 -57.58 -14.65 6.55
CA GLN A 39 -57.32 -14.63 5.11
C GLN A 39 -57.01 -13.22 4.61
N THR A 40 -57.73 -12.21 5.09
CA THR A 40 -57.53 -10.80 4.72
C THR A 40 -56.20 -10.28 5.25
N GLU A 41 -55.85 -10.64 6.49
CA GLU A 41 -54.57 -10.32 7.12
C GLU A 41 -53.38 -10.97 6.39
N LEU A 42 -53.50 -12.25 6.01
CA LEU A 42 -52.46 -12.92 5.22
C LEU A 42 -52.30 -12.26 3.85
N ARG A 43 -53.40 -11.91 3.17
CA ARG A 43 -53.34 -11.17 1.90
C ARG A 43 -52.68 -9.80 2.06
N ARG A 44 -52.92 -9.10 3.16
CA ARG A 44 -52.27 -7.83 3.48
C ARG A 44 -50.76 -8.03 3.67
N LYS A 45 -50.36 -8.97 4.53
CA LYS A 45 -48.94 -9.31 4.76
C LYS A 45 -48.22 -9.70 3.47
N ILE A 46 -48.85 -10.48 2.60
CA ILE A 46 -48.27 -10.84 1.30
C ILE A 46 -47.99 -9.59 0.46
N ARG A 47 -48.93 -8.63 0.40
CA ARG A 47 -48.73 -7.38 -0.34
C ARG A 47 -47.64 -6.51 0.28
N ASP A 48 -47.62 -6.40 1.61
CA ASP A 48 -46.62 -5.58 2.31
C ASP A 48 -45.22 -6.15 2.11
N ILE A 49 -45.07 -7.48 2.20
CA ILE A 49 -43.80 -8.17 1.92
C ILE A 49 -43.40 -8.00 0.45
N HIS A 50 -44.34 -8.09 -0.49
CA HIS A 50 -44.05 -7.87 -1.91
C HIS A 50 -43.52 -6.44 -2.17
N LYS A 51 -44.19 -5.44 -1.60
CA LYS A 51 -43.77 -4.04 -1.69
C LYS A 51 -42.37 -3.83 -1.08
N ALA A 52 -42.12 -4.38 0.11
CA ALA A 52 -40.80 -4.31 0.73
C ALA A 52 -39.73 -5.02 -0.10
N THR A 53 -40.09 -6.13 -0.76
CA THR A 53 -39.18 -6.84 -1.67
C THR A 53 -38.83 -5.98 -2.89
N GLU A 54 -39.81 -5.34 -3.52
CA GLU A 54 -39.60 -4.42 -4.65
C GLU A 54 -38.73 -3.22 -4.25
N GLU A 55 -38.97 -2.63 -3.08
CA GLU A 55 -38.15 -1.54 -2.54
C GLU A 55 -36.70 -1.99 -2.30
N CYS A 56 -36.50 -3.16 -1.71
CA CYS A 56 -35.17 -3.77 -1.56
C CYS A 56 -34.50 -4.02 -2.91
N THR A 57 -35.22 -4.56 -3.91
CA THR A 57 -34.67 -4.81 -5.24
C THR A 57 -34.24 -3.50 -5.92
N LYS A 58 -35.02 -2.43 -5.79
CA LYS A 58 -34.63 -1.10 -6.31
C LYS A 58 -33.36 -0.58 -5.63
N ALA A 59 -33.29 -0.65 -4.30
CA ALA A 59 -32.11 -0.22 -3.55
C ALA A 59 -30.86 -1.03 -3.94
N ILE A 60 -31.00 -2.34 -4.18
CA ILE A 60 -29.89 -3.17 -4.66
C ILE A 60 -29.40 -2.70 -6.02
N LEU A 61 -30.31 -2.43 -6.97
CA LEU A 61 -29.93 -1.94 -8.30
C LEU A 61 -29.22 -0.57 -8.26
N GLU A 62 -29.71 0.35 -7.43
CA GLU A 62 -29.06 1.65 -7.22
C GLU A 62 -27.65 1.49 -6.63
N LEU A 63 -27.49 0.59 -5.64
CA LEU A 63 -26.19 0.29 -5.06
C LEU A 63 -25.23 -0.36 -6.08
N GLU A 64 -25.71 -1.27 -6.93
CA GLU A 64 -24.90 -1.88 -8.00
C GLU A 64 -24.45 -0.84 -9.03
N GLU A 65 -25.33 0.09 -9.42
CA GLU A 65 -25.00 1.17 -10.34
C GLU A 65 -23.96 2.12 -9.74
N THR A 66 -24.15 2.54 -8.49
CA THR A 66 -23.17 3.39 -7.80
C THR A 66 -21.84 2.67 -7.61
N GLN A 67 -21.83 1.39 -7.25
CA GLN A 67 -20.63 0.57 -7.13
C GLN A 67 -19.87 0.53 -8.46
N LYS A 68 -20.57 0.30 -9.57
CA LYS A 68 -19.97 0.28 -10.91
C LYS A 68 -19.34 1.62 -11.25
N HIS A 69 -20.05 2.72 -11.01
CA HIS A 69 -19.55 4.06 -11.29
C HIS A 69 -18.29 4.40 -10.47
N VAL A 70 -18.32 4.13 -9.16
CA VAL A 70 -17.16 4.35 -8.27
C VAL A 70 -15.99 3.47 -8.66
N SER A 71 -16.23 2.21 -9.03
CA SER A 71 -15.18 1.29 -9.47
C SER A 71 -14.51 1.75 -10.77
N SER A 72 -15.29 2.24 -11.73
CA SER A 72 -14.74 2.82 -12.97
C SER A 72 -13.92 4.07 -12.69
N SER A 73 -14.42 4.97 -11.85
CA SER A 73 -13.68 6.18 -11.45
C SER A 73 -12.38 5.85 -10.70
N LEU A 74 -12.41 4.87 -9.81
CA LEU A 74 -11.23 4.40 -9.09
C LEU A 74 -10.17 3.84 -10.06
N SER A 75 -10.58 3.03 -11.03
CA SER A 75 -9.68 2.48 -12.05
C SER A 75 -9.04 3.57 -12.90
N GLU A 76 -9.81 4.61 -13.29
CA GLU A 76 -9.29 5.75 -14.04
C GLU A 76 -8.25 6.53 -13.22
N LYS A 77 -8.53 6.76 -11.93
CA LYS A 77 -7.59 7.43 -11.03
C LYS A 77 -6.34 6.62 -10.79
N GLN A 78 -6.45 5.30 -10.71
CA GLN A 78 -5.30 4.41 -10.57
C GLN A 78 -4.39 4.46 -11.80
N GLU A 79 -4.97 4.50 -13.01
CA GLU A 79 -4.20 4.67 -14.24
C GLU A 79 -3.50 6.03 -14.30
N GLN A 80 -4.22 7.11 -13.97
CA GLN A 80 -3.64 8.46 -13.89
C GLN A 80 -2.46 8.52 -12.91
N LEU A 81 -2.60 7.89 -11.74
CA LEU A 81 -1.51 7.81 -10.76
C LEU A 81 -0.32 7.01 -11.28
N SER A 82 -0.56 5.89 -11.97
CA SER A 82 0.51 5.08 -12.55
C SER A 82 1.33 5.87 -13.58
N VAL A 83 0.66 6.64 -14.45
CA VAL A 83 1.32 7.49 -15.45
C VAL A 83 2.09 8.64 -14.79
N MET A 84 1.52 9.27 -13.75
CA MET A 84 2.22 10.30 -13.00
C MET A 84 3.45 9.77 -12.26
N GLN A 85 3.35 8.55 -11.73
CA GLN A 85 4.46 7.90 -11.03
C GLN A 85 5.60 7.60 -12.00
N SER A 86 5.33 7.02 -13.18
CA SER A 86 6.38 6.78 -14.17
C SER A 86 7.06 8.06 -14.63
N SER A 87 6.29 9.14 -14.83
CA SER A 87 6.87 10.45 -15.18
C SER A 87 7.72 11.03 -14.04
N THR A 88 7.37 10.78 -12.79
CA THR A 88 8.16 11.23 -11.63
C THR A 88 9.48 10.46 -11.57
N ASP A 89 9.44 9.14 -11.73
CA ASP A 89 10.62 8.28 -11.75
C ASP A 89 11.60 8.68 -12.87
N GLU A 90 11.09 9.02 -14.06
CA GLU A 90 11.89 9.55 -15.17
C GLU A 90 12.58 10.88 -14.82
N LEU A 91 11.85 11.82 -14.22
CA LEU A 91 12.39 13.12 -13.81
C LEU A 91 13.44 12.98 -12.70
N GLU A 92 13.26 12.06 -11.75
CA GLU A 92 14.24 11.77 -10.71
C GLU A 92 15.54 11.21 -11.31
N ALA A 93 15.43 10.27 -12.26
CA ALA A 93 16.59 9.71 -12.95
C ALA A 93 17.37 10.78 -13.74
N ASP A 94 16.67 11.69 -14.41
CA ASP A 94 17.28 12.82 -15.12
C ASP A 94 17.95 13.81 -14.17
N LEU A 95 17.32 14.09 -13.02
CA LEU A 95 17.90 14.96 -11.99
C LEU A 95 19.21 14.38 -11.44
N ASP A 96 19.24 13.10 -11.13
CA ASP A 96 20.46 12.41 -10.67
C ASP A 96 21.57 12.46 -11.72
N ARG A 97 21.23 12.22 -12.98
CA ARG A 97 22.18 12.32 -14.11
C ARG A 97 22.75 13.74 -14.22
N LEU A 98 21.90 14.76 -14.17
CA LEU A 98 22.32 16.17 -14.27
C LEU A 98 23.18 16.60 -13.07
N LEU A 99 22.85 16.13 -11.86
CA LEU A 99 23.67 16.38 -10.68
C LEU A 99 25.06 15.74 -10.79
N ALA A 100 25.13 14.50 -11.27
CA ALA A 100 26.41 13.83 -11.52
C ALA A 100 27.25 14.59 -12.56
N LEU A 101 26.64 15.01 -13.67
CA LEU A 101 27.31 15.79 -14.71
C LEU A 101 27.80 17.15 -14.18
N LYS A 102 26.97 17.86 -13.40
CA LYS A 102 27.35 19.13 -12.77
C LYS A 102 28.57 18.97 -11.86
N GLN A 103 28.60 17.92 -11.04
CA GLN A 103 29.73 17.63 -10.15
C GLN A 103 31.00 17.30 -10.95
N GLN A 104 30.89 16.51 -12.01
CA GLN A 104 32.00 16.22 -12.91
C GLN A 104 32.56 17.50 -13.53
N ASN A 105 31.70 18.32 -14.16
CA ASN A 105 32.11 19.57 -14.81
C ASN A 105 32.77 20.53 -13.81
N LEU A 106 32.25 20.64 -12.59
CA LEU A 106 32.84 21.47 -11.55
C LEU A 106 34.25 20.97 -11.17
N SER A 107 34.42 19.65 -11.01
CA SER A 107 35.72 19.06 -10.69
C SER A 107 36.75 19.31 -11.79
N GLU A 108 36.35 19.21 -13.06
CA GLU A 108 37.20 19.49 -14.21
C GLU A 108 37.58 20.97 -14.28
N LEU A 109 36.60 21.86 -14.09
CA LEU A 109 36.84 23.30 -14.09
C LEU A 109 37.84 23.71 -13.00
N VAL A 110 37.71 23.16 -11.79
CA VAL A 110 38.68 23.41 -10.70
C VAL A 110 40.07 22.87 -11.04
N ALA A 111 40.16 21.69 -11.66
CA ALA A 111 41.43 21.13 -12.11
C ALA A 111 42.10 22.01 -13.18
N LEU A 112 41.32 22.50 -14.16
CA LEU A 112 41.79 23.41 -15.21
C LEU A 112 42.23 24.76 -14.63
N GLN A 113 41.46 25.34 -13.71
CA GLN A 113 41.84 26.58 -13.02
C GLN A 113 43.14 26.42 -12.24
N THR A 114 43.30 25.28 -11.54
CA THR A 114 44.53 24.96 -10.81
C THR A 114 45.71 24.83 -11.77
N ARG A 115 45.52 24.16 -12.90
CA ARG A 115 46.54 24.05 -13.96
C ARG A 115 46.93 25.43 -14.51
N VAL A 116 45.96 26.31 -14.78
CA VAL A 116 46.23 27.68 -15.24
C VAL A 116 47.06 28.44 -14.22
N LYS A 117 46.73 28.35 -12.93
CA LYS A 117 47.52 28.99 -11.85
C LYS A 117 48.96 28.48 -11.82
N HIS A 118 49.15 27.16 -11.94
CA HIS A 118 50.49 26.57 -11.99
C HIS A 118 51.28 27.04 -13.22
N LEU A 119 50.66 27.05 -14.41
CA LEU A 119 51.31 27.53 -15.63
C LEU A 119 51.68 29.01 -15.54
N GLN A 120 50.82 29.83 -14.96
CA GLN A 120 51.14 31.25 -14.71
C GLN A 120 52.31 31.40 -13.74
N ALA A 121 52.34 30.63 -12.64
CA ALA A 121 53.46 30.64 -11.71
C ALA A 121 54.79 30.20 -12.38
N VAL A 122 54.74 29.27 -13.34
CA VAL A 122 55.91 28.86 -14.14
C VAL A 122 56.38 30.03 -14.99
N LYS A 123 55.47 30.71 -15.69
CA LYS A 123 55.78 31.90 -16.50
C LYS A 123 56.41 33.02 -15.66
N ASP A 124 55.93 33.20 -14.43
CA ASP A 124 56.43 34.23 -13.51
C ASP A 124 57.72 33.81 -12.76
N GLY A 125 58.22 32.58 -12.98
CA GLY A 125 59.39 32.05 -12.27
C GLY A 125 59.15 31.76 -10.79
N ARG A 126 57.90 31.74 -10.33
CA ARG A 126 57.51 31.54 -8.91
C ARG A 126 57.02 30.12 -8.62
N TYR A 127 56.97 29.24 -9.61
CA TYR A 127 56.48 27.88 -9.43
C TYR A 127 57.46 27.02 -8.64
N VAL A 128 56.95 26.36 -7.61
CA VAL A 128 57.70 25.40 -6.79
C VAL A 128 57.26 23.99 -7.14
N PHE A 129 58.20 23.14 -7.59
CA PHE A 129 57.91 21.74 -7.87
C PHE A 129 57.52 20.99 -6.61
N LEU A 130 56.33 20.38 -6.62
CA LEU A 130 55.88 19.44 -5.58
C LEU A 130 56.86 18.26 -5.42
N PHE A 131 57.40 17.77 -6.54
CA PHE A 131 58.40 16.71 -6.57
C PHE A 131 59.62 17.17 -7.34
N ARG A 132 60.77 17.22 -6.67
CA ARG A 132 62.02 17.73 -7.23
C ARG A 132 62.68 16.78 -8.23
N SER A 133 62.30 15.50 -8.25
CA SER A 133 62.85 14.49 -9.16
C SER A 133 61.74 13.64 -9.78
N LYS A 134 62.00 13.14 -11.00
CA LYS A 134 61.11 12.19 -11.69
C LYS A 134 60.92 10.91 -10.88
N GLN A 135 61.95 10.46 -10.15
CA GLN A 135 61.88 9.28 -9.30
C GLN A 135 60.92 9.48 -8.13
N SER A 136 60.98 10.64 -7.46
CA SER A 136 60.05 10.98 -6.37
C SER A 136 58.60 11.05 -6.84
N LEU A 137 58.36 11.63 -8.02
CA LEU A 137 57.03 11.66 -8.64
C LEU A 137 56.49 10.25 -8.92
N LEU A 138 57.30 9.38 -9.54
CA LEU A 138 56.91 7.99 -9.83
C LEU A 138 56.64 7.19 -8.56
N HIS A 139 57.42 7.42 -7.50
CA HIS A 139 57.21 6.75 -6.22
C HIS A 139 55.87 7.15 -5.60
N GLU A 140 55.51 8.43 -5.67
CA GLU A 140 54.22 8.92 -5.20
C GLU A 140 53.04 8.42 -6.03
N HIS A 141 53.17 8.34 -7.36
CA HIS A 141 52.17 7.68 -8.20
C HIS A 141 51.93 6.23 -7.77
N ARG A 142 53.00 5.44 -7.61
CA ARG A 142 52.87 4.04 -7.15
C ARG A 142 52.24 3.94 -5.77
N ARG A 143 52.58 4.86 -4.86
CA ARG A 143 51.97 4.93 -3.51
C ARG A 143 50.47 5.20 -3.61
N LEU A 144 50.05 6.13 -4.47
CA LEU A 144 48.63 6.42 -4.69
C LEU A 144 47.90 5.25 -5.34
N ASP A 145 48.48 4.63 -6.37
CA ASP A 145 47.90 3.46 -7.04
C ASP A 145 47.70 2.29 -6.07
N SER A 146 48.71 2.05 -5.21
CA SER A 146 48.64 1.01 -4.18
C SER A 146 47.54 1.29 -3.15
N ARG A 147 47.39 2.55 -2.72
CA ARG A 147 46.30 2.95 -1.83
C ARG A 147 44.94 2.80 -2.49
N LEU A 148 44.84 3.14 -3.78
CA LEU A 148 43.59 3.08 -4.53
C LEU A 148 43.18 1.63 -4.79
N ALA A 149 44.14 0.72 -5.00
CA ALA A 149 43.91 -0.72 -5.04
C ALA A 149 43.37 -1.26 -3.70
N VAL A 150 43.95 -0.85 -2.56
CA VAL A 150 43.44 -1.22 -1.22
C VAL A 150 42.00 -0.72 -1.02
N VAL A 151 41.70 0.53 -1.41
CA VAL A 151 40.34 1.07 -1.33
C VAL A 151 39.37 0.26 -2.21
N SER A 152 39.80 -0.18 -3.40
CA SER A 152 38.99 -1.05 -4.25
C SER A 152 38.69 -2.38 -3.56
N THR A 153 39.69 -3.03 -2.97
CA THR A 153 39.49 -4.29 -2.23
C THR A 153 38.53 -4.11 -1.06
N ILE A 154 38.65 -3.01 -0.30
CA ILE A 154 37.73 -2.70 0.80
C ILE A 154 36.31 -2.50 0.26
N LEU A 155 36.14 -1.77 -0.84
CA LEU A 155 34.82 -1.55 -1.45
C LEU A 155 34.19 -2.86 -1.92
N ASP A 156 34.98 -3.77 -2.48
CA ASP A 156 34.50 -5.08 -2.92
C ASP A 156 34.12 -5.96 -1.72
N GLN A 157 34.91 -5.91 -0.63
CA GLN A 157 34.59 -6.61 0.61
C GLN A 157 33.30 -6.07 1.26
N VAL A 158 33.16 -4.75 1.38
CA VAL A 158 31.96 -4.12 1.94
C VAL A 158 30.72 -4.42 1.09
N LYS A 159 30.83 -4.49 -0.23
CA LYS A 159 29.70 -4.91 -1.10
C LYS A 159 29.27 -6.35 -0.84
N ASN A 160 30.21 -7.24 -0.53
CA ASN A 160 29.91 -8.65 -0.25
C ASN A 160 29.33 -8.82 1.15
N GLU A 161 29.83 -8.07 2.14
CA GLU A 161 29.38 -8.13 3.54
C GLU A 161 28.05 -7.40 3.76
N HIS A 162 27.81 -6.32 3.00
CA HIS A 162 26.64 -5.45 3.13
C HIS A 162 26.00 -5.12 1.78
N PRO A 163 25.21 -6.04 1.20
CA PRO A 163 24.48 -5.81 -0.05
C PRO A 163 23.55 -4.60 -0.02
N GLU A 164 23.04 -4.22 1.17
CA GLU A 164 22.15 -3.08 1.38
C GLU A 164 22.77 -1.74 0.95
N PHE A 165 24.11 -1.62 0.98
CA PHE A 165 24.80 -0.39 0.59
C PHE A 165 25.28 -0.38 -0.85
N GLN A 166 24.97 -1.42 -1.64
CA GLN A 166 25.51 -1.57 -2.99
C GLN A 166 25.15 -0.38 -3.91
N VAL A 167 23.91 0.13 -3.80
CA VAL A 167 23.45 1.31 -4.56
C VAL A 167 24.19 2.58 -4.12
N ALA A 168 24.35 2.79 -2.82
CA ALA A 168 25.06 3.96 -2.28
C ALA A 168 26.56 3.96 -2.64
N LEU A 169 27.18 2.78 -2.70
CA LEU A 169 28.60 2.60 -3.01
C LEU A 169 28.91 2.59 -4.51
N LEU A 170 27.89 2.41 -5.36
CA LEU A 170 28.05 2.23 -6.81
C LEU A 170 28.85 3.38 -7.46
N LYS A 171 28.53 4.62 -7.11
CA LYS A 171 29.22 5.81 -7.63
C LYS A 171 30.69 5.86 -7.23
N VAL A 172 31.00 5.53 -5.98
CA VAL A 172 32.37 5.53 -5.46
C VAL A 172 33.16 4.41 -6.13
N SER A 173 32.58 3.22 -6.26
CA SER A 173 33.22 2.09 -6.94
C SER A 173 33.51 2.37 -8.41
N GLN A 174 32.57 2.96 -9.14
CA GLN A 174 32.80 3.35 -10.55
C GLN A 174 33.91 4.40 -10.67
N THR A 175 33.95 5.36 -9.73
CA THR A 175 35.01 6.37 -9.70
C THR A 175 36.37 5.74 -9.45
N VAL A 176 36.50 4.88 -8.43
CA VAL A 176 37.73 4.15 -8.10
C VAL A 176 38.18 3.27 -9.29
N ALA A 177 37.27 2.53 -9.91
CA ALA A 177 37.56 1.71 -11.09
C ALA A 177 38.05 2.55 -12.29
N SER A 178 37.45 3.73 -12.52
CA SER A 178 37.88 4.64 -13.59
C SER A 178 39.29 5.20 -13.39
N LYS A 179 39.74 5.32 -12.14
CA LYS A 179 41.09 5.80 -11.78
C LYS A 179 42.14 4.70 -11.76
N LEU A 180 41.72 3.44 -11.52
CA LEU A 180 42.57 2.24 -11.64
C LEU A 180 42.81 1.82 -13.09
N ARG A 181 41.92 2.19 -14.03
CA ARG A 181 42.12 1.90 -15.46
C ARG A 181 43.39 2.66 -15.92
N PRO A 182 44.39 1.97 -16.51
CA PRO A 182 45.54 2.65 -17.08
C PRO A 182 45.07 3.62 -18.17
N PRO A 183 45.71 4.79 -18.34
CA PRO A 183 45.36 5.69 -19.42
C PRO A 183 45.48 4.92 -20.74
N GLU A 184 44.40 4.89 -21.52
CA GLU A 184 44.47 4.45 -22.91
C GLU A 184 45.56 5.29 -23.57
N SER A 185 46.61 4.60 -24.01
CA SER A 185 47.73 5.23 -24.68
C SER A 185 47.26 5.70 -26.06
N PRO A 186 47.62 6.92 -26.51
CA PRO A 186 47.37 7.34 -27.89
C PRO A 186 48.12 6.47 -28.90
#